data_AF-A0A1Y4NJP5-F1
#
_entry.id   AF-A0A1Y4NJP5-F1
#
_cell.length_a   1.000
_cell.length_b   1.000
_cell.length_c   1.000
_cell.angle_alpha   90.00
_cell.angle_beta   90.00
_cell.angle_gamma   90.00
#
_symmetry.space_group_name_H-M   'P 1'
#
loop_
_entity.id
_entity.type
_entity.pdbx_description
1 polymer ?
#
loop_
_entity_poly.entity_id
_entity_poly.type
_entity_poly.pdbx_seq_one_letter_code
_entity_poly.pdbx_strand_id
1 'polypeptide(L)'
;MTEEQKKIKKYVNALERNLKLPSKMKARINGDIGTEIHLKLEEGKTVDEVLAELGSPEEVAERFNEEFSDYRIRKSPVRFLFLFLIVLIVLGAVQYGMNLWQIRRKMAGIENLIGGADGPTSIFVAGTAVGNGSGAGYWLTSAGLILGCLAGYFLASCGKKGGKKQYLIYAAISAAGLILSIAGPLISGTGDYAQWIMLIGTTTIEVIPGFILNIVTLVISLRWMKKRENGHSSSVR
;
A
#
# COMPACT_ATOMS: atom_id res chain seq x y z
N MET A 1 28.09 9.04 32.42
CA MET A 1 28.34 7.80 31.64
C MET A 1 29.85 7.61 31.58
N THR A 2 30.36 6.48 32.07
CA THR A 2 31.79 6.15 32.00
C THR A 2 32.20 5.82 30.55
N GLU A 3 33.49 5.94 30.22
CA GLU A 3 34.02 5.64 28.88
C GLU A 3 33.75 4.20 28.45
N GLU A 4 33.82 3.27 29.40
CA GLU A 4 33.47 1.86 29.26
C GLU A 4 32.03 1.64 28.81
N GLN A 5 31.08 2.33 29.46
CA GLN A 5 29.66 2.28 29.10
C GLN A 5 29.41 2.83 27.69
N LYS A 6 30.20 3.82 27.23
CA LYS A 6 30.12 4.33 25.86
C LYS A 6 30.61 3.30 24.83
N LYS A 7 31.70 2.57 25.12
CA LYS A 7 32.22 1.51 24.24
C LYS A 7 31.20 0.39 24.07
N ILE A 8 30.61 -0.09 25.17
CA ILE A 8 29.57 -1.12 25.16
C ILE A 8 28.35 -0.66 24.35
N LYS A 9 27.88 0.56 24.59
CA LYS A 9 26.75 1.12 23.84
C LYS A 9 27.05 1.24 22.34
N LYS A 10 28.27 1.64 21.97
CA LYS A 10 28.69 1.72 20.57
C LYS A 10 28.68 0.35 19.90
N TYR A 11 29.17 -0.67 20.61
CA TYR A 11 29.15 -2.07 20.15
C TYR A 11 27.73 -2.57 19.93
N VAL A 12 26.85 -2.47 20.94
CA VAL A 12 25.45 -2.94 20.86
C VAL A 12 24.67 -2.22 19.75
N ASN A 13 24.91 -0.92 19.55
CA ASN A 13 24.25 -0.16 18.49
C ASN A 13 24.74 -0.57 17.08
N ALA A 14 26.03 -0.89 16.93
CA ALA A 14 26.58 -1.44 15.70
C ALA A 14 25.98 -2.82 15.38
N LEU A 15 25.88 -3.70 16.40
CA LEU A 15 25.24 -5.00 16.30
C LEU A 15 23.76 -4.85 15.86
N GLU A 16 23.00 -3.96 16.51
CA GLU A 16 21.58 -3.74 16.20
C GLU A 16 21.35 -3.30 14.76
N ARG A 17 22.23 -2.43 14.23
CA ARG A 17 22.18 -1.98 12.83
C ARG A 17 22.38 -3.13 11.84
N ASN A 18 23.27 -4.06 12.16
CA ASN A 18 23.60 -5.20 11.30
C ASN A 18 22.61 -6.37 11.41
N LEU A 19 21.81 -6.44 12.48
CA LEU A 19 20.74 -7.44 12.62
C LEU A 19 19.59 -7.21 11.61
N LYS A 20 19.29 -8.20 10.77
CA LYS A 20 18.19 -8.22 9.78
C LYS A 20 16.91 -8.86 10.33
N LEU A 21 16.69 -8.70 11.64
CA LEU A 21 15.61 -9.33 12.40
C LEU A 21 14.51 -8.34 12.82
N PRO A 22 13.28 -8.81 13.10
CA PRO A 22 12.22 -7.94 13.64
C PRO A 22 12.60 -7.30 14.98
N SER A 23 12.08 -6.09 15.24
CA SER A 23 12.42 -5.27 16.42
C SER A 23 12.31 -6.01 17.75
N LYS A 24 11.27 -6.85 17.91
CA LYS A 24 11.09 -7.66 19.12
C LYS A 24 12.24 -8.67 19.34
N MET A 25 12.79 -9.24 18.27
CA MET A 25 13.92 -10.17 18.37
C MET A 25 15.24 -9.43 18.59
N LYS A 26 15.43 -8.29 17.92
CA LYS A 26 16.57 -7.41 18.17
C LYS A 26 16.67 -6.99 19.64
N ALA A 27 15.54 -6.60 20.25
CA ALA A 27 15.50 -6.21 21.65
C ALA A 27 15.87 -7.35 22.61
N ARG A 28 15.52 -8.60 22.26
CA ARG A 28 15.92 -9.78 23.02
C ARG A 28 17.42 -10.04 22.89
N ILE A 29 17.93 -10.10 21.66
CA ILE A 29 19.36 -10.30 21.40
C ILE A 29 20.20 -9.21 22.06
N ASN A 30 19.79 -7.94 21.96
CA ASN A 30 20.48 -6.85 22.65
C ASN A 30 20.44 -6.99 24.18
N GLY A 31 19.33 -7.48 24.72
CA GLY A 31 19.20 -7.80 26.14
C GLY A 31 20.17 -8.91 26.57
N ASP A 32 20.17 -10.02 25.84
CA ASP A 32 21.01 -11.19 26.11
C ASP A 32 22.50 -10.84 26.01
N ILE A 33 22.92 -10.12 24.96
CA ILE A 33 24.29 -9.63 24.80
C ILE A 33 24.67 -8.61 25.87
N GLY A 34 23.74 -7.73 26.25
CA GLY A 34 23.95 -6.79 27.35
C GLY A 34 24.18 -7.49 28.68
N THR A 35 23.44 -8.57 28.95
CA THR A 35 23.62 -9.42 30.13
C THR A 35 24.94 -10.18 30.08
N GLU A 36 25.31 -10.77 28.94
CA GLU A 36 26.59 -11.48 28.80
C GLU A 36 27.79 -10.54 29.04
N ILE A 37 27.76 -9.34 28.47
CA ILE A 37 28.80 -8.33 28.71
C ILE A 37 28.87 -8.00 30.20
N HIS A 38 27.72 -7.82 30.86
CA HIS A 38 27.70 -7.48 32.28
C HIS A 38 28.28 -8.60 33.15
N LEU A 39 27.92 -9.86 32.90
CA LEU A 39 28.45 -11.02 33.62
C LEU A 39 29.98 -11.12 33.49
N LYS A 40 30.51 -10.95 32.28
CA LYS A 40 31.96 -11.01 32.06
C LYS A 40 32.71 -9.84 32.73
N LEU A 41 32.07 -8.68 32.87
CA LEU A 41 32.63 -7.56 33.64
C LEU A 41 32.62 -7.84 35.15
N GLU A 42 31.59 -8.52 35.67
CA GLU A 42 31.53 -8.97 37.08
C GLU A 42 32.59 -10.03 37.39
N GLU A 43 32.96 -10.86 36.40
CA GLU A 43 34.11 -11.78 36.48
C GLU A 43 35.48 -11.07 36.50
N GLY A 44 35.50 -9.74 36.40
CA GLY A 44 36.72 -8.93 36.47
C GLY A 44 37.46 -8.75 35.15
N LYS A 45 36.88 -9.17 34.01
CA LYS A 45 37.45 -8.88 32.68
C LYS A 45 37.30 -7.41 32.33
N THR A 46 38.22 -6.89 31.54
CA THR A 46 38.13 -5.52 31.02
C THR A 46 37.16 -5.43 29.85
N VAL A 47 36.56 -4.26 29.60
CA VAL A 47 35.62 -4.07 28.47
C VAL A 47 36.23 -4.47 27.13
N ASP A 48 37.49 -4.12 26.89
CA ASP A 48 38.15 -4.40 25.62
C ASP A 48 38.37 -5.92 25.41
N GLU A 49 38.64 -6.66 26.49
CA GLU A 49 38.78 -8.12 26.48
C GLU A 49 37.44 -8.82 26.25
N VAL A 50 36.38 -8.37 26.91
CA VAL A 50 35.01 -8.88 26.71
C VAL A 50 34.54 -8.67 25.27
N LEU A 51 34.78 -7.49 24.70
CA LEU A 51 34.41 -7.19 23.31
C LEU A 51 35.25 -7.97 22.30
N ALA A 52 36.53 -8.22 22.59
CA ALA A 52 37.39 -9.07 21.75
C ALA A 52 36.93 -10.53 21.78
N GLU A 53 36.48 -11.04 22.93
CA GLU A 53 35.96 -12.40 23.10
C GLU A 53 34.61 -12.60 22.37
N LEU A 54 33.76 -11.58 22.38
CA LEU A 54 32.48 -11.59 21.65
C LEU A 54 32.68 -11.55 20.13
N GLY A 55 33.80 -11.02 19.65
CA GLY A 55 34.10 -10.86 18.23
C GLY A 55 33.56 -9.54 17.66
N SER A 56 33.65 -9.38 16.34
CA SER A 56 33.19 -8.14 15.71
C SER A 56 31.65 -8.05 15.73
N PRO A 57 31.06 -6.84 15.87
CA PRO A 57 29.61 -6.67 15.80
C PRO A 57 29.00 -7.18 14.48
N GLU A 58 29.80 -7.25 13.42
CA GLU A 58 29.38 -7.70 12.09
C GLU A 58 29.28 -9.23 12.04
N GLU A 59 30.31 -9.95 12.48
CA GLU A 59 30.31 -11.42 12.54
C GLU A 59 29.23 -11.94 13.49
N VAL A 60 29.06 -11.31 14.67
CA VAL A 60 28.02 -11.70 15.62
C VAL A 60 26.63 -11.47 15.01
N ALA A 61 26.40 -10.34 14.35
CA ALA A 61 25.15 -10.09 13.65
C ALA A 61 24.92 -11.07 12.49
N GLU A 62 25.96 -11.47 11.77
CA GLU A 62 25.88 -12.43 10.68
C GLU A 62 25.48 -13.81 11.18
N ARG A 63 26.10 -14.31 12.25
CA ARG A 63 25.70 -15.57 12.91
C ARG A 63 24.22 -15.56 13.30
N PHE A 64 23.76 -14.47 13.94
CA PHE A 64 22.34 -14.31 14.27
C PHE A 64 21.45 -14.20 13.01
N ASN A 65 21.94 -13.58 11.94
CA ASN A 65 21.19 -13.47 10.68
C ASN A 65 21.06 -14.80 9.93
N GLU A 66 22.04 -15.68 10.05
CA GLU A 66 22.01 -17.04 9.49
C GLU A 66 21.12 -17.95 10.34
N GLU A 67 21.31 -17.96 11.65
CA GLU A 67 20.56 -18.78 12.60
C GLU A 67 19.07 -18.43 12.58
N PHE A 68 18.73 -17.14 12.50
CA PHE A 68 17.36 -16.66 12.40
C PHE A 68 16.98 -16.31 10.95
N SER A 69 17.62 -16.93 9.94
CA SER A 69 17.35 -16.66 8.52
C SER A 69 15.89 -16.87 8.12
N ASP A 70 15.19 -17.83 8.75
CA ASP A 70 13.75 -18.09 8.59
C ASP A 70 12.86 -16.92 9.08
N TYR A 71 13.38 -16.10 9.99
CA TYR A 71 12.69 -14.93 10.52
C TYR A 71 13.00 -13.64 9.75
N ARG A 72 13.85 -13.69 8.70
CA ARG A 72 14.14 -12.53 7.85
C ARG A 72 12.84 -11.89 7.38
N ILE A 73 12.80 -10.57 7.50
CA ILE A 73 11.68 -9.77 7.01
C ILE A 73 11.74 -9.81 5.47
N ARG A 74 11.10 -10.82 4.88
CA ARG A 74 10.88 -10.89 3.42
C ARG A 74 9.91 -9.78 3.04
N LYS A 75 10.44 -8.58 2.72
CA LYS A 75 9.66 -7.49 2.15
C LYS A 75 9.14 -7.97 0.79
N SER A 76 7.83 -8.20 0.67
CA SER A 76 7.25 -8.68 -0.57
C SER A 76 7.33 -7.58 -1.66
N PRO A 77 7.87 -7.88 -2.86
CA PRO A 77 7.97 -6.90 -3.94
C PRO A 77 6.60 -6.37 -4.41
N VAL A 78 5.52 -7.12 -4.13
CA VAL A 78 4.12 -6.77 -4.40
C VAL A 78 3.70 -5.42 -3.79
N ARG A 79 4.38 -4.94 -2.73
CA ARG A 79 4.11 -3.61 -2.13
C ARG A 79 4.40 -2.48 -3.11
N PHE A 80 5.48 -2.61 -3.90
CA PHE A 80 5.86 -1.60 -4.89
C PHE A 80 4.93 -1.59 -6.09
N LEU A 81 4.37 -2.76 -6.45
CA LEU A 81 3.35 -2.86 -7.50
C LEU A 81 2.11 -2.02 -7.14
N PHE A 82 1.62 -2.12 -5.90
CA PHE A 82 0.47 -1.34 -5.45
C PHE A 82 0.75 0.17 -5.38
N LEU A 83 1.94 0.57 -4.94
CA LEU A 83 2.32 1.98 -4.94
C LEU A 83 2.41 2.53 -6.36
N PHE A 84 3.02 1.78 -7.28
CA PHE A 84 3.10 2.15 -8.68
C PHE A 84 1.71 2.30 -9.32
N LEU A 85 0.79 1.38 -9.01
CA LEU A 85 -0.59 1.45 -9.49
C LEU A 85 -1.32 2.70 -8.98
N ILE A 86 -1.14 3.06 -7.70
CA ILE A 86 -1.70 4.30 -7.13
C ILE A 86 -1.18 5.53 -7.89
N VAL A 87 0.13 5.60 -8.17
CA VAL A 87 0.73 6.71 -8.91
C VAL A 87 0.11 6.84 -10.30
N LEU A 88 -0.05 5.73 -11.03
CA LEU A 88 -0.69 5.74 -12.35
C LEU A 88 -2.13 6.25 -12.31
N ILE A 89 -2.92 5.87 -11.30
CA ILE A 89 -4.31 6.32 -11.15
C ILE A 89 -4.36 7.83 -10.88
N VAL A 90 -3.49 8.34 -10.01
CA VAL A 90 -3.41 9.77 -9.70
C VAL A 90 -3.05 10.56 -10.95
N LEU A 91 -2.08 10.10 -11.74
CA LEU A 91 -1.71 10.74 -13.01
C LEU A 91 -2.87 10.73 -14.01
N GLY A 92 -3.60 9.62 -14.12
CA GLY A 92 -4.80 9.54 -14.96
C GLY A 92 -5.91 10.50 -14.52
N ALA A 93 -6.15 10.62 -13.21
CA ALA A 93 -7.14 11.55 -12.67
C ALA A 93 -6.79 13.02 -12.92
N VAL A 94 -5.51 13.39 -12.78
CA VAL A 94 -5.01 14.73 -13.12
C VAL A 94 -5.21 15.01 -14.61
N GLN A 95 -4.84 14.07 -15.49
CA GLN A 95 -5.01 14.22 -16.93
C GLN A 95 -6.48 14.36 -17.35
N TYR A 96 -7.38 13.61 -16.72
CA TYR A 96 -8.82 13.71 -16.94
C TYR A 96 -9.37 15.07 -16.48
N GLY A 97 -8.99 15.52 -15.28
CA GLY A 97 -9.36 16.84 -14.77
C GLY A 97 -8.86 17.99 -15.65
N MET A 98 -7.64 17.88 -16.17
CA MET A 98 -7.09 18.85 -17.13
C MET A 98 -7.88 18.89 -18.45
N ASN A 99 -8.31 17.73 -18.96
CA ASN A 99 -9.15 17.65 -20.16
C ASN A 99 -10.52 18.32 -19.95
N LEU A 100 -11.20 18.00 -18.85
CA LEU A 100 -12.48 18.62 -18.48
C LEU A 100 -12.35 20.14 -18.33
N TRP A 101 -11.28 20.62 -17.70
CA TRP A 101 -11.03 22.05 -17.55
C TRP A 101 -10.76 22.74 -18.88
N GLN A 102 -10.00 22.11 -19.79
CA GLN A 102 -9.79 22.64 -21.14
C GLN A 102 -11.07 22.71 -21.95
N ILE A 103 -11.92 21.68 -21.90
CA ILE A 103 -13.22 21.66 -22.60
C ILE A 103 -14.13 22.77 -22.07
N ARG A 104 -14.23 22.92 -20.74
CA ARG A 104 -15.01 24.01 -20.12
C ARG A 104 -14.50 25.40 -20.52
N ARG A 105 -13.18 25.60 -20.56
CA ARG A 105 -12.59 26.87 -21.06
C ARG A 105 -12.88 27.12 -22.53
N LYS A 106 -12.82 26.08 -23.37
CA LYS A 106 -13.16 26.20 -24.80
C LYS A 106 -14.63 26.55 -25.00
N MET A 107 -15.56 25.93 -24.25
CA MET A 107 -16.99 26.25 -24.34
C MET A 107 -17.32 27.66 -23.80
N ALA A 108 -16.68 28.09 -22.71
CA ALA A 108 -16.82 29.47 -22.22
C ALA A 108 -16.27 30.53 -23.20
N GLY A 109 -15.44 30.13 -24.17
CA GLY A 109 -14.94 31.01 -25.23
C GLY A 109 -15.75 30.98 -26.53
N ILE A 110 -16.82 30.18 -26.63
CA ILE A 110 -17.67 30.06 -27.83
C ILE A 110 -18.85 31.08 -27.82
N GLU A 111 -18.89 32.03 -26.89
CA GLU A 111 -19.91 33.11 -26.89
C GLU A 111 -19.80 34.07 -28.10
N ASN A 112 -18.81 33.94 -29.01
CA ASN A 112 -18.62 34.85 -30.14
C ASN A 112 -18.25 34.20 -31.48
N LEU A 113 -18.56 32.92 -31.73
CA LEU A 113 -18.20 32.27 -33.00
C LEU A 113 -19.36 31.49 -33.61
N ILE A 114 -20.20 32.19 -34.39
CA ILE A 114 -20.74 31.84 -35.72
C ILE A 114 -22.05 32.62 -35.93
N GLY A 115 -22.05 33.55 -36.89
CA GLY A 115 -23.28 34.14 -37.46
C GLY A 115 -23.23 35.64 -37.78
N GLY A 116 -22.29 36.09 -38.60
CA GLY A 116 -22.43 37.38 -39.29
C GLY A 116 -23.13 37.18 -40.63
N ALA A 117 -24.40 37.62 -40.75
CA ALA A 117 -24.83 38.68 -41.67
C ALA A 117 -26.35 38.71 -41.96
N ASP A 118 -27.09 37.60 -41.90
CA ASP A 118 -28.55 37.65 -42.19
C ASP A 118 -29.31 36.42 -41.65
N GLY A 119 -30.31 36.64 -40.78
CA GLY A 119 -31.32 35.66 -40.38
C GLY A 119 -31.09 34.92 -39.04
N PRO A 120 -32.12 34.77 -38.18
CA PRO A 120 -32.04 34.11 -36.87
C PRO A 120 -32.06 32.59 -37.05
N THR A 121 -30.94 32.00 -37.48
CA THR A 121 -30.79 30.55 -37.50
C THR A 121 -29.55 30.16 -36.72
N SER A 122 -29.71 30.02 -35.40
CA SER A 122 -28.74 29.32 -34.58
C SER A 122 -28.85 27.83 -34.85
N ILE A 123 -27.92 27.29 -35.63
CA ILE A 123 -27.74 25.84 -35.73
C ILE A 123 -27.04 25.41 -34.45
N PHE A 124 -27.82 24.93 -33.48
CA PHE A 124 -27.28 24.18 -32.37
C PHE A 124 -26.73 22.87 -32.93
N VAL A 125 -25.41 22.78 -33.10
CA VAL A 125 -24.76 21.49 -33.20
C VAL A 125 -24.98 20.82 -31.84
N ALA A 126 -26.05 20.04 -31.73
CA ALA A 126 -26.27 19.08 -30.67
C ALA A 126 -25.25 17.95 -30.85
N GLY A 127 -23.96 18.28 -30.82
CA GLY A 127 -22.97 17.33 -30.39
C GLY A 127 -23.41 16.97 -28.98
N THR A 128 -23.84 15.72 -28.79
CA THR A 128 -24.01 15.13 -27.46
C THR A 128 -22.87 15.65 -26.62
N ALA A 129 -23.18 16.47 -25.61
CA ALA A 129 -22.19 16.99 -24.71
C ALA A 129 -21.53 15.78 -24.05
N VAL A 130 -20.40 15.34 -24.61
CA VAL A 130 -19.42 14.48 -23.95
C VAL A 130 -18.92 15.32 -22.79
N GLY A 131 -19.65 15.30 -21.67
CA GLY A 131 -19.31 16.13 -20.51
C GLY A 131 -20.44 16.65 -19.62
N ASN A 132 -21.69 16.17 -19.75
CA ASN A 132 -22.72 16.43 -18.72
C ASN A 132 -22.77 15.38 -17.59
N GLY A 133 -21.90 14.38 -17.63
CA GLY A 133 -21.56 13.64 -16.41
C GLY A 133 -20.72 14.54 -15.52
N SER A 134 -21.05 14.64 -14.23
CA SER A 134 -20.35 15.50 -13.26
C SER A 134 -18.88 15.10 -13.03
N GLY A 135 -18.35 14.12 -13.78
CA GLY A 135 -17.12 13.40 -13.48
C GLY A 135 -17.24 12.56 -12.20
N ALA A 136 -18.39 12.62 -11.51
CA ALA A 136 -18.58 12.00 -10.21
C ALA A 136 -18.40 10.49 -10.29
N GLY A 137 -18.86 9.83 -11.37
CA GLY A 137 -18.65 8.40 -11.56
C GLY A 137 -17.18 8.03 -11.73
N TYR A 138 -16.44 8.82 -12.49
CA TYR A 138 -14.99 8.66 -12.65
C TYR A 138 -14.26 8.84 -11.33
N TRP A 139 -14.62 9.87 -10.56
CA TRP A 139 -14.03 10.11 -9.23
C TRP A 139 -14.38 9.01 -8.22
N LEU A 140 -15.63 8.54 -8.20
CA LEU A 140 -16.10 7.47 -7.31
C LEU A 140 -15.42 6.14 -7.62
N THR A 141 -15.34 5.76 -8.89
CA THR A 141 -14.65 4.51 -9.31
C THR A 141 -13.15 4.59 -9.12
N SER A 142 -12.53 5.76 -9.36
CA SER A 142 -11.12 5.99 -9.07
C SER A 142 -10.83 5.92 -7.58
N ALA A 143 -11.68 6.53 -6.74
CA ALA A 143 -11.58 6.42 -5.28
C ALA A 143 -11.73 4.96 -4.82
N GLY A 144 -12.67 4.22 -5.39
CA GLY A 144 -12.84 2.80 -5.13
C GLY A 144 -11.60 1.96 -5.47
N LEU A 145 -10.96 2.25 -6.60
CA LEU A 145 -9.71 1.61 -7.02
C LEU A 145 -8.53 1.97 -6.10
N ILE A 146 -8.43 3.23 -5.65
CA ILE A 146 -7.41 3.67 -4.69
C ILE A 146 -7.57 2.96 -3.36
N LEU A 147 -8.80 2.85 -2.83
CA LEU A 147 -9.07 2.10 -1.60
C LEU A 147 -8.68 0.62 -1.74
N GLY A 148 -8.97 -0.01 -2.87
CA GLY A 148 -8.53 -1.37 -3.17
C GLY A 148 -7.01 -1.51 -3.20
N CYS A 149 -6.31 -0.55 -3.80
CA CYS A 149 -4.85 -0.53 -3.82
C CYS A 149 -4.25 -0.33 -2.42
N LEU A 150 -4.83 0.54 -1.60
CA LEU A 150 -4.42 0.75 -0.21
C LEU A 150 -4.64 -0.50 0.63
N ALA A 151 -5.81 -1.13 0.52
CA ALA A 151 -6.09 -2.40 1.21
C ALA A 151 -5.08 -3.48 0.79
N GLY A 152 -4.82 -3.63 -0.51
CA GLY A 152 -3.81 -4.55 -1.06
C GLY A 152 -2.39 -4.24 -0.59
N TYR A 153 -2.00 -2.96 -0.58
CA TYR A 153 -0.70 -2.50 -0.07
C TYR A 153 -0.53 -2.87 1.40
N PHE A 154 -1.52 -2.58 2.25
CA PHE A 154 -1.44 -2.90 3.68
C PHE A 154 -1.47 -4.41 3.94
N LEU A 155 -2.23 -5.16 3.16
CA LEU A 155 -2.24 -6.63 3.22
C LEU A 155 -0.86 -7.21 2.86
N ALA A 156 -0.22 -6.70 1.80
CA ALA A 156 1.12 -7.07 1.40
C ALA A 156 2.20 -6.56 2.38
N SER A 157 1.96 -5.41 3.03
CA SER A 157 2.89 -4.77 3.97
C SER A 157 2.92 -5.41 5.35
N CYS A 158 1.78 -5.82 5.87
CA CYS A 158 1.66 -6.53 7.14
C CYS A 158 1.98 -8.04 7.02
N GLY A 159 1.88 -8.62 5.82
CA GLY A 159 2.12 -10.04 5.59
C GLY A 159 1.27 -10.93 6.51
N LYS A 160 1.72 -12.17 6.79
CA LYS A 160 1.05 -13.07 7.74
C LYS A 160 1.13 -12.62 9.21
N LYS A 161 1.81 -11.52 9.54
CA LYS A 161 2.09 -11.08 10.91
C LYS A 161 1.03 -10.15 11.50
N GLY A 162 -0.01 -9.81 10.72
CA GLY A 162 -1.08 -8.91 11.17
C GLY A 162 -2.02 -9.54 12.20
N GLY A 163 -2.57 -8.71 13.09
CA GLY A 163 -3.59 -9.12 14.07
C GLY A 163 -5.00 -9.17 13.47
N LYS A 164 -5.96 -9.84 14.14
CA LYS A 164 -7.37 -9.96 13.68
C LYS A 164 -8.00 -8.61 13.36
N LYS A 165 -7.78 -7.61 14.23
CA LYS A 165 -8.28 -6.24 14.06
C LYS A 165 -7.76 -5.58 12.78
N GLN A 166 -6.51 -5.87 12.39
CA GLN A 166 -5.91 -5.28 11.17
C GLN A 166 -6.54 -5.87 9.90
N TYR A 167 -6.77 -7.19 9.85
CA TYR A 167 -7.46 -7.81 8.70
C TYR A 167 -8.92 -7.35 8.58
N LEU A 168 -9.60 -7.09 9.70
CA LEU A 168 -10.95 -6.52 9.69
C LEU A 168 -10.96 -5.10 9.09
N ILE A 169 -9.99 -4.26 9.45
CA ILE A 169 -9.84 -2.92 8.88
C ILE A 169 -9.61 -3.02 7.37
N TYR A 170 -8.74 -3.92 6.90
CA TYR A 170 -8.50 -4.08 5.46
C TYR A 170 -9.73 -4.61 4.72
N ALA A 171 -10.50 -5.51 5.33
CA ALA A 171 -11.78 -5.96 4.80
C ALA A 171 -12.78 -4.79 4.69
N ALA A 172 -12.87 -3.94 5.71
CA ALA A 172 -13.74 -2.78 5.70
C ALA A 172 -13.35 -1.74 4.63
N ILE A 173 -12.05 -1.45 4.49
CA ILE A 173 -11.53 -0.55 3.44
C ILE A 173 -11.85 -1.11 2.05
N SER A 174 -11.64 -2.41 1.86
CA SER A 174 -11.92 -3.11 0.60
C SER A 174 -13.42 -3.14 0.29
N ALA A 175 -14.28 -3.32 1.29
CA ALA A 175 -15.73 -3.29 1.14
C ALA A 175 -16.22 -1.87 0.76
N ALA A 176 -15.68 -0.84 1.40
CA ALA A 176 -15.95 0.55 1.04
C ALA A 176 -15.51 0.84 -0.41
N GLY A 177 -14.33 0.36 -0.83
CA GLY A 177 -13.86 0.49 -2.21
C GLY A 177 -14.76 -0.21 -3.22
N LEU A 178 -15.34 -1.36 -2.85
CA LEU A 178 -16.29 -2.11 -3.67
C LEU A 178 -17.61 -1.34 -3.84
N ILE A 179 -18.14 -0.76 -2.75
CA ILE A 179 -19.34 0.08 -2.80
C ILE A 179 -19.13 1.27 -3.72
N LEU A 180 -18.00 1.98 -3.61
CA LEU A 180 -17.68 3.11 -4.49
C LEU A 180 -17.53 2.69 -5.96
N SER A 181 -16.96 1.50 -6.21
CA SER A 181 -16.80 0.96 -7.57
C SER A 181 -18.14 0.63 -8.25
N ILE A 182 -19.17 0.25 -7.48
CA ILE A 182 -20.53 -0.02 -7.97
C ILE A 182 -21.36 1.28 -8.05
N ALA A 183 -21.20 2.17 -7.07
CA ALA A 183 -21.96 3.41 -6.99
C ALA A 183 -21.65 4.36 -8.16
N GLY A 184 -20.40 4.41 -8.62
CA GLY A 184 -20.00 5.28 -9.73
C GLY A 184 -20.83 5.07 -11.02
N PRO A 185 -20.88 3.84 -11.57
CA PRO A 185 -21.72 3.53 -12.73
C PRO A 185 -23.22 3.75 -12.48
N LEU A 186 -23.72 3.43 -11.27
CA LEU A 186 -25.14 3.56 -10.93
C LEU A 186 -25.59 5.02 -10.90
N ILE A 187 -24.72 5.94 -10.45
CA ILE A 187 -25.03 7.36 -10.29
C ILE A 187 -24.83 8.14 -11.60
N SER A 188 -23.88 7.72 -12.45
CA SER A 188 -23.38 8.55 -13.55
C SER A 188 -23.86 8.09 -14.93
N GLY A 189 -24.53 6.94 -15.01
CA GLY A 189 -24.95 6.34 -16.27
C GLY A 189 -23.76 5.80 -17.09
N THR A 190 -24.01 5.48 -18.35
CA THR A 190 -23.03 4.83 -19.24
C THR A 190 -21.91 5.80 -19.65
N GLY A 191 -20.66 5.43 -19.36
CA GLY A 191 -19.47 6.04 -19.97
C GLY A 191 -18.70 7.07 -19.13
N ASP A 192 -19.23 7.58 -18.02
CA ASP A 192 -18.55 8.56 -17.13
C ASP A 192 -17.98 7.89 -15.86
N TYR A 193 -17.26 6.79 -16.01
CA TYR A 193 -16.57 6.10 -14.92
C TYR A 193 -15.26 5.44 -15.37
N ALA A 194 -14.34 5.20 -14.44
CA ALA A 194 -13.03 4.62 -14.72
C ALA A 194 -13.17 3.12 -15.05
N GLN A 195 -13.26 2.82 -16.35
CA GLN A 195 -13.35 1.48 -16.90
C GLN A 195 -12.24 1.21 -17.91
N TRP A 196 -11.86 -0.06 -18.02
CA TRP A 196 -10.97 -0.56 -19.05
C TRP A 196 -11.80 -1.34 -20.05
N ILE A 197 -11.80 -0.87 -21.29
CA ILE A 197 -12.44 -1.55 -22.41
C ILE A 197 -11.35 -2.35 -23.11
N MET A 198 -11.46 -3.67 -23.06
CA MET A 198 -10.55 -4.56 -23.77
C MET A 198 -11.29 -5.18 -24.95
N LEU A 199 -10.68 -5.08 -26.12
CA LEU A 199 -11.21 -5.66 -27.35
C LEU A 199 -10.57 -7.03 -27.56
N ILE A 200 -11.37 -8.09 -27.46
CA ILE A 200 -10.92 -9.47 -27.68
C ILE A 200 -11.76 -10.05 -28.82
N GLY A 201 -11.16 -10.12 -30.01
CA GLY A 201 -11.86 -10.53 -31.23
C GLY A 201 -12.99 -9.55 -31.58
N THR A 202 -14.22 -10.05 -31.68
CA THR A 202 -15.44 -9.25 -31.95
C THR A 202 -16.16 -8.80 -30.68
N THR A 203 -15.66 -9.17 -29.50
CA THR A 203 -16.32 -8.89 -28.21
C THR A 203 -15.60 -7.77 -27.46
N THR A 204 -16.38 -6.83 -26.94
CA THR A 204 -15.91 -5.76 -26.04
C THR A 204 -16.16 -6.19 -24.61
N ILE A 205 -15.08 -6.34 -23.83
CA ILE A 205 -15.18 -6.59 -22.39
C ILE A 205 -14.93 -5.28 -21.65
N GLU A 206 -15.93 -4.85 -20.89
CA GLU A 206 -15.82 -3.70 -19.99
C GLU A 206 -15.47 -4.19 -18.59
N VAL A 207 -14.33 -3.72 -18.07
CA VAL A 207 -13.84 -4.10 -16.76
C VAL A 207 -13.71 -2.86 -15.88
N ILE A 208 -14.31 -2.91 -14.69
CA ILE A 208 -14.05 -1.94 -13.62
C ILE A 208 -12.91 -2.51 -12.76
N PRO A 209 -11.66 -2.06 -12.95
CA PRO A 209 -10.51 -2.65 -12.26
C PRO A 209 -10.64 -2.55 -10.73
N GLY A 210 -11.27 -1.48 -10.23
CA GLY A 210 -11.53 -1.29 -8.81
C GLY A 210 -12.42 -2.38 -8.22
N PHE A 211 -13.40 -2.86 -8.98
CA PHE A 211 -14.32 -3.91 -8.55
C PHE A 211 -13.60 -5.25 -8.35
N ILE A 212 -12.82 -5.69 -9.34
CA ILE A 212 -12.05 -6.94 -9.28
C ILE A 212 -11.04 -6.89 -8.14
N LEU A 213 -10.29 -5.79 -8.05
CA LEU A 213 -9.24 -5.66 -7.05
C LEU A 213 -9.81 -5.73 -5.64
N ASN A 214 -10.90 -4.99 -5.36
CA ASN A 214 -11.56 -4.99 -4.07
C ASN A 214 -12.17 -6.36 -3.70
N ILE A 215 -12.68 -7.13 -4.66
CA ILE A 215 -13.14 -8.51 -4.38
C ILE A 215 -11.97 -9.38 -3.95
N VAL A 216 -10.86 -9.35 -4.70
CA VAL A 216 -9.68 -10.17 -4.41
C VAL A 216 -9.09 -9.83 -3.04
N THR A 217 -8.92 -8.55 -2.73
CA THR A 217 -8.39 -8.11 -1.43
C THR A 217 -9.32 -8.46 -0.27
N LEU A 218 -10.64 -8.37 -0.46
CA LEU A 218 -11.64 -8.77 0.53
C LEU A 218 -11.61 -10.27 0.80
N VAL A 219 -11.58 -11.11 -0.24
CA VAL A 219 -11.55 -12.57 -0.09
C VAL A 219 -10.27 -13.01 0.62
N ILE A 220 -9.12 -12.42 0.27
CA ILE A 220 -7.84 -12.79 0.91
C ILE A 220 -7.84 -12.35 2.38
N SER A 221 -8.32 -11.14 2.70
CA SER A 221 -8.36 -10.65 4.08
C SER A 221 -9.26 -11.53 4.97
N LEU A 222 -10.44 -11.91 4.48
CA LEU A 222 -11.37 -12.81 5.17
C LEU A 222 -10.78 -14.22 5.35
N ARG A 223 -10.12 -14.77 4.32
CA ARG A 223 -9.44 -16.08 4.42
C ARG A 223 -8.34 -16.08 5.47
N TRP A 224 -7.52 -15.03 5.51
CA TRP A 224 -6.44 -14.92 6.50
C TRP A 224 -6.96 -14.67 7.91
N MET A 225 -8.07 -13.94 8.05
CA MET A 225 -8.79 -13.78 9.32
C MET A 225 -9.28 -15.14 9.85
N LYS A 226 -10.00 -15.93 9.03
CA LYS A 226 -10.52 -17.24 9.43
C LYS A 226 -9.41 -18.23 9.79
N LYS A 227 -8.29 -18.22 9.05
CA LYS A 227 -7.14 -19.08 9.35
C LYS A 227 -6.52 -18.77 10.72
N ARG A 228 -6.52 -17.51 11.14
CA ARG A 228 -6.01 -17.09 12.46
C ARG A 228 -6.94 -17.50 13.59
N GLU A 229 -8.24 -17.42 13.39
CA GLU A 229 -9.25 -17.87 14.35
C GLU A 229 -9.10 -19.38 14.64
N ASN A 230 -8.92 -20.17 13.58
CA ASN A 230 -8.72 -21.62 13.72
C ASN A 230 -7.36 -21.97 14.35
N GLY A 231 -6.29 -21.23 14.03
CA GLY A 231 -4.95 -21.49 14.57
C GLY A 231 -4.74 -21.05 16.03
N HIS A 232 -5.57 -20.14 16.55
CA HIS A 232 -5.58 -19.82 17.99
C HIS A 232 -6.36 -20.85 18.80
N SER A 233 -7.37 -21.49 18.19
CA SER A 233 -8.17 -22.53 18.84
C SER A 233 -7.42 -23.87 18.99
N SER A 234 -6.44 -24.17 18.12
CA SER A 234 -5.64 -25.40 18.19
C SER A 234 -4.44 -25.34 19.16
N SER A 235 -4.12 -24.16 19.70
CA SER A 235 -3.02 -23.97 20.69
C SER A 235 -3.52 -24.01 22.14
N VAL A 236 -4.83 -24.17 22.34
CA VAL A 236 -5.51 -24.10 23.66
C VAL A 236 -6.23 -25.43 23.95
N ARG A 237 -5.81 -26.53 23.32
CA ARG A 237 -6.21 -27.89 23.71
C ARG A 237 -4.98 -28.72 24.01
#